data_AF-A0AAJ2PPW6-F1
#
_entry.id   AF-A0AAJ2PPW6-F1
#
_cell.length_a   1.000
_cell.length_b   1.000
_cell.length_c   1.000
_cell.angle_alpha   90.00
_cell.angle_beta   90.00
_cell.angle_gamma   90.00
#
_symmetry.space_group_name_H-M   'P 1'
#
loop_
_entity.id
_entity.type
_entity.pdbx_description
1 polymer ?
#
loop_
_entity_poly.entity_id
_entity_poly.type
_entity_poly.pdbx_seq_one_letter_code
_entity_poly.pdbx_strand_id
1 'polypeptide(L)' 'MLCKLLNAGPERTASIRAAARRVRDLSDFRGAAASAGETWLRDCADGPPADGDGSGNHTQWLWAGIAQHMTFAVRSLAGS' A
#
# COMPACT_ATOMS: atom_id res chain seq x y z
N MET A 1 0.73 -6.86 12.67
CA MET A 1 0.04 -5.59 12.95
C MET A 1 -0.90 -5.17 11.82
N LEU A 2 -0.58 -5.41 10.53
CA LEU A 2 -1.49 -5.16 9.40
C LEU A 2 -2.67 -6.15 9.30
N CYS A 3 -2.46 -7.46 9.48
CA CYS A 3 -3.54 -8.46 9.40
C CYS A 3 -4.69 -8.23 10.40
N LYS A 4 -4.41 -7.63 11.56
CA LYS A 4 -5.45 -7.26 12.54
C LYS A 4 -6.28 -6.06 12.06
N LEU A 5 -5.65 -5.08 11.40
CA LEU A 5 -6.34 -3.91 10.82
C LEU A 5 -7.24 -4.31 9.64
N LEU A 6 -6.78 -5.25 8.82
CA LEU A 6 -7.51 -5.76 7.66
C LEU A 6 -8.75 -6.59 8.01
N ASN A 7 -8.90 -6.97 9.29
CA ASN A 7 -10.01 -7.74 9.83
C ASN A 7 -10.81 -6.96 10.90
N ALA A 8 -10.56 -5.65 11.06
CA ALA A 8 -11.24 -4.82 12.05
C ALA A 8 -12.71 -4.58 11.66
N GLY A 9 -13.55 -4.24 12.66
CA GLY A 9 -14.98 -3.94 12.50
C GLY A 9 -15.26 -2.63 11.73
N PRO A 10 -16.28 -1.83 12.10
CA PRO A 10 -16.73 -0.66 11.32
C PRO A 10 -15.63 0.33 10.88
N GLU A 11 -14.56 0.45 11.67
CA GLU A 11 -13.42 1.36 11.42
C GLU A 11 -12.34 0.80 10.48
N ARG A 12 -12.59 -0.35 9.83
CA ARG A 12 -11.64 -1.04 8.95
C ARG A 12 -11.09 -0.13 7.87
N THR A 13 -11.97 0.51 7.10
CA THR A 13 -11.60 1.35 5.96
C THR A 13 -10.72 2.51 6.42
N ALA A 14 -11.15 3.28 7.41
CA ALA A 14 -10.40 4.41 7.94
C ALA A 14 -9.00 3.98 8.45
N SER A 15 -8.94 2.84 9.14
CA SER A 15 -7.70 2.26 9.67
C SER A 15 -6.73 1.83 8.57
N ILE A 16 -7.24 1.20 7.50
CA ILE A 16 -6.45 0.79 6.34
C ILE A 16 -5.90 2.00 5.59
N ARG A 17 -6.72 3.02 5.33
CA ARG A 17 -6.27 4.23 4.65
C ARG A 17 -5.23 4.99 5.48
N ALA A 18 -5.40 5.01 6.81
CA ALA A 18 -4.39 5.58 7.72
C ALA A 18 -3.07 4.79 7.67
N ALA A 19 -3.12 3.46 7.57
CA ALA A 19 -1.92 2.65 7.38
C ALA A 19 -1.24 2.93 6.03
N ALA A 20 -2.01 3.06 4.95
CA ALA A 20 -1.49 3.40 3.63
C ALA A 20 -0.80 4.78 3.62
N ARG A 21 -1.37 5.78 4.29
CA ARG A 21 -0.73 7.10 4.49
C ARG A 21 0.61 6.97 5.22
N ARG A 22 0.66 6.21 6.32
CA ARG A 22 1.92 5.99 7.05
C ARG A 22 3.00 5.37 6.18
N VAL A 23 2.66 4.42 5.31
CA VAL A 23 3.63 3.80 4.38
C VAL A 23 4.08 4.80 3.33
N ARG A 24 3.16 5.59 2.77
CA ARG A 24 3.47 6.63 1.78
C ARG A 24 4.41 7.71 2.33
N ASP A 25 4.27 8.03 3.61
CA ASP A 25 5.02 9.10 4.26
C ASP A 25 6.41 8.64 4.76
N LEU A 26 6.77 7.36 4.58
CA LEU A 26 8.14 6.87 4.86
C LEU A 26 9.14 7.41 3.83
N SER A 27 10.36 7.69 4.27
CA SER A 27 11.48 8.12 3.39
C SER A 27 11.76 7.13 2.26
N ASP A 28 11.50 5.85 2.50
CA ASP A 28 11.77 4.76 1.56
C ASP A 28 10.66 4.61 0.51
N PHE A 29 9.57 5.37 0.63
CA PHE A 29 8.52 5.40 -0.38
C PHE A 29 9.02 6.13 -1.64
N ARG A 30 9.15 5.37 -2.73
CA ARG A 30 9.86 5.82 -3.94
C ARG A 30 9.00 6.67 -4.89
N GLY A 31 7.79 7.04 -4.46
CA GLY A 31 6.81 7.78 -5.24
C GLY A 31 5.83 6.88 -6.00
N ALA A 32 4.63 7.38 -6.27
CA ALA A 32 3.52 6.60 -6.85
C ALA A 32 3.88 5.94 -8.19
N ALA A 33 4.73 6.56 -9.02
CA ALA A 33 5.15 6.00 -10.30
C ALA A 33 6.27 4.95 -10.19
N ALA A 34 6.77 4.66 -9.00
CA ALA A 34 7.90 3.75 -8.84
C ALA A 34 7.53 2.29 -9.13
N SER A 35 6.32 1.84 -8.79
CA SER A 35 5.79 0.52 -9.13
C SER A 35 4.28 0.51 -9.04
N ALA A 36 3.66 -0.55 -9.57
CA ALA A 36 2.22 -0.78 -9.40
C ALA A 36 1.80 -0.86 -7.92
N GLY A 37 2.69 -1.31 -7.02
CA GLY A 37 2.43 -1.33 -5.58
C GLY A 37 2.44 0.07 -4.97
N GLU A 38 3.37 0.94 -5.37
CA GLU A 38 3.37 2.35 -4.94
C GLU A 38 2.14 3.11 -5.46
N THR A 39 1.72 2.89 -6.72
CA THR A 39 0.48 3.46 -7.26
C THR A 39 -0.72 3.05 -6.41
N TRP A 40 -0.85 1.74 -6.15
CA TRP A 40 -1.97 1.20 -5.39
C TRP A 40 -2.00 1.73 -3.95
N LEU A 41 -0.86 1.85 -3.28
CA LEU A 41 -0.79 2.43 -1.93
C LEU A 41 -1.22 3.90 -1.89
N ARG A 42 -0.87 4.69 -2.92
CA ARG A 42 -1.35 6.07 -3.05
C ARG A 42 -2.86 6.10 -3.20
N ASP A 43 -3.41 5.32 -4.12
CA ASP A 43 -4.86 5.27 -4.37
C ASP A 43 -5.63 4.81 -3.11
N CYS A 44 -5.08 3.84 -2.38
CA CYS A 44 -5.62 3.39 -1.10
C CYS A 44 -5.59 4.51 -0.04
N ALA A 45 -4.47 5.25 0.06
CA ALA A 45 -4.31 6.34 1.02
C ALA A 45 -5.26 7.53 0.77
N ASP A 46 -5.51 7.85 -0.51
CA ASP A 46 -6.26 9.03 -0.96
C ASP A 46 -7.74 8.77 -1.23
N GLY A 47 -8.18 7.51 -1.25
CA GLY A 47 -9.59 7.19 -1.46
C GLY A 47 -10.51 7.65 -0.31
N PRO A 48 -11.82 7.76 -0.58
CA PRO A 48 -12.78 8.32 0.37
C PRO A 48 -12.95 7.45 1.64
N PRO A 49 -13.11 8.06 2.83
CA PRO A 49 -13.10 7.34 4.10
C PRO A 49 -14.32 6.43 4.32
N ALA A 50 -15.47 6.76 3.72
CA ALA A 50 -16.72 6.02 3.90
C ALA A 50 -16.88 4.84 2.93
N ASP A 51 -16.07 4.77 1.88
CA ASP A 51 -16.16 3.71 0.87
C ASP A 51 -15.06 2.66 1.11
N GLY A 52 -15.47 1.39 1.19
CA GLY A 52 -14.57 0.25 1.31
C GLY A 52 -13.75 -0.01 0.03
N ASP A 53 -14.21 0.51 -1.10
CA ASP A 53 -13.53 0.34 -2.38
C ASP A 53 -12.14 1.00 -2.39
N GLY A 54 -11.19 0.30 -3.00
CA GLY A 54 -9.78 0.72 -3.05
C GLY A 54 -8.99 0.56 -1.73
N SER A 55 -9.62 0.17 -0.62
CA SER A 55 -8.90 -0.17 0.64
C SER A 55 -8.23 -1.56 0.57
N GLY A 56 -8.81 -2.44 -0.24
CA GLY A 56 -8.36 -3.78 -0.52
C GLY A 56 -8.41 -4.76 0.65
N ASN A 57 -8.05 -6.01 0.34
CA ASN A 57 -7.98 -7.13 1.28
C ASN A 57 -6.52 -7.54 1.54
N HIS A 58 -6.33 -8.58 2.36
CA HIS A 58 -5.00 -9.07 2.71
C HIS A 58 -4.14 -9.45 1.50
N THR A 59 -4.72 -10.11 0.50
CA THR A 59 -4.03 -10.52 -0.72
C THR A 59 -3.54 -9.30 -1.51
N GLN A 60 -4.35 -8.24 -1.62
CA GLN A 60 -3.96 -7.02 -2.32
C GLN A 60 -2.83 -6.27 -1.59
N TRP A 61 -2.88 -6.22 -0.26
CA TRP A 61 -1.79 -5.65 0.54
C TRP A 61 -0.49 -6.44 0.40
N LEU A 62 -0.56 -7.78 0.39
CA LEU A 62 0.61 -8.63 0.16
C LEU A 62 1.18 -8.42 -1.25
N TRP A 63 0.30 -8.39 -2.26
CA TRP A 63 0.68 -8.12 -3.64
C TRP A 63 1.38 -6.77 -3.79
N ALA A 64 0.84 -5.70 -3.18
CA ALA A 64 1.44 -4.37 -3.27
C ALA A 64 2.87 -4.35 -2.70
N GLY A 65 3.09 -4.98 -1.54
CA GLY A 65 4.43 -5.11 -0.95
C GLY A 65 5.41 -5.90 -1.81
N ILE A 66 4.96 -7.03 -2.40
CA ILE A 66 5.78 -7.82 -3.33
C ILE A 66 6.13 -7.01 -4.57
N ALA A 67 5.16 -6.27 -5.15
CA ALA A 67 5.38 -5.46 -6.33
C ALA A 67 6.43 -4.34 -6.08
N GLN A 68 6.34 -3.65 -4.93
CA GLN A 68 7.35 -2.67 -4.52
C GLN A 68 8.73 -3.30 -4.38
N HIS A 69 8.81 -4.45 -3.71
CA HIS A 69 10.07 -5.14 -3.45
C HIS A 69 10.73 -5.64 -4.74
N MET A 70 9.97 -6.34 -5.59
CA MET A 70 10.48 -6.88 -6.85
C MET A 70 10.92 -5.77 -7.81
N THR A 71 10.16 -4.67 -7.88
CA THR A 71 10.54 -3.53 -8.72
C THR A 71 11.86 -2.90 -8.26
N PHE A 72 12.05 -2.77 -6.94
CA PHE A 72 13.32 -2.31 -6.39
C PHE A 72 14.46 -3.28 -6.70
N ALA A 73 14.27 -4.58 -6.47
CA ALA A 73 15.28 -5.60 -6.73
C ALA A 73 15.74 -5.60 -8.20
N VAL A 74 14.80 -5.54 -9.15
CA VAL A 74 15.12 -5.46 -10.59
C VAL A 74 15.90 -4.20 -10.93
N ARG A 75 15.51 -3.04 -10.37
CA ARG A 75 16.24 -1.77 -10.60
C ARG A 75 17.66 -1.81 -10.04
N SER A 76 17.85 -2.38 -8.84
CA SER A 76 19.18 -2.52 -8.25
C SER A 76 20.09 -3.43 -9.06
N LEU A 77 19.54 -4.51 -9.62
CA LEU A 77 20.29 -5.42 -10.48
C LEU A 77 20.61 -4.80 -11.86
N ALA A 78 19.69 -4.01 -12.42
CA ALA A 78 19.90 -3.36 -13.73
C ALA A 78 20.87 -2.17 -13.67
N GLY A 79 21.10 -1.60 -12.48
CA GLY A 79 22.11 -0.57 -12.24
C GLY A 79 23.48 -1.13 -11.82
N SER A 80 23.70 -2.44 -11.93
CA SER A 80 24.96 -3.15 -11.63
C SER A 80 25.74 -3.49 -12.90
#